data_AF-A0A2I0R1N4-F1
#
_entry.id   AF-A0A2I0R1N4-F1
#
_cell.length_a   1.000
_cell.length_b   1.000
_cell.length_c   1.000
_cell.angle_alpha   90.00
_cell.angle_beta   90.00
_cell.angle_gamma   90.00
#
_symmetry.space_group_name_H-M   'P 1'
#
loop_
_entity.id
_entity.type
_entity.pdbx_description
1 polymer ?
#
loop_
_entity_poly.entity_id
_entity_poly.type
_entity_poly.pdbx_seq_one_letter_code
_entity_poly.pdbx_strand_id
1 'polypeptide(L)'
;MKTLFFIPVLFFSTILFSQSTVRTVDDIIDQREKKSGIYRISGTYLNTAVVNMNYGKAEILSVMNKKELKTSNIIQIDLVYTNYPKGEDISALNKQRILNMLSIRPDLIKAEGITWSLVRQMYCKNEAQAKLMFHGAVIYYKPNQDQEMRKIEQKNYQSLPKDDSKKITEKDLEKEFRSNPVVINAFKRNKWEDPVIVADVTGSMYPYMRQVAFWFLLKMNKKEETYIALFNDGDRTPNDEKIIGRTGGIYTIKTKDYSQFRDALLRTVSLGNGGDTPENDVEALYKAQRDNPEAEELILIADNLADMRDQKLISKIKKPVRIILCGTKYRINIQYLNLAFATGGSIHTLKEDLNDLINQSEGDTFEFLGKKYTIKDGEVVERQNRKKRI
;
A
#
# COMPACT_ATOMS: atom_id res chain seq x y z
N MET A 1 -44.11 45.74 -36.62
CA MET A 1 -43.16 44.65 -36.94
C MET A 1 -41.91 44.86 -36.11
N LYS A 2 -41.68 44.02 -35.09
CA LYS A 2 -40.40 43.93 -34.36
C LYS A 2 -39.95 42.47 -34.44
N THR A 3 -38.91 42.23 -35.23
CA THR A 3 -38.36 40.90 -35.48
C THR A 3 -37.37 40.59 -34.37
N LEU A 4 -37.67 39.61 -33.52
CA LEU A 4 -36.75 39.07 -32.52
C LEU A 4 -35.77 38.12 -33.21
N PHE A 5 -34.47 38.39 -33.13
CA PHE A 5 -33.43 37.48 -33.58
C PHE A 5 -33.11 36.48 -32.44
N PHE A 6 -33.39 35.20 -32.68
CA PHE A 6 -32.99 34.10 -31.81
C PHE A 6 -31.61 33.60 -32.26
N ILE A 7 -30.60 33.72 -31.38
CA ILE A 7 -29.27 33.15 -31.62
C ILE A 7 -29.20 31.78 -30.92
N PRO A 8 -28.98 30.67 -31.63
CA PRO A 8 -28.82 29.38 -31.00
C PRO A 8 -27.39 29.27 -30.45
N VAL A 9 -27.26 29.19 -29.12
CA VAL A 9 -26.00 28.86 -28.46
C VAL A 9 -25.80 27.34 -28.57
N LEU A 10 -24.93 26.91 -29.49
CA LEU A 10 -24.44 25.54 -29.55
C LEU A 10 -23.50 25.29 -28.36
N PHE A 11 -23.96 24.47 -27.41
CA PHE A 11 -23.10 23.87 -26.39
C PHE A 11 -22.21 22.80 -27.05
N PHE A 12 -20.96 23.16 -27.34
CA PHE A 12 -19.92 22.17 -27.63
C PHE A 12 -19.55 21.47 -26.31
N SER A 13 -20.04 20.25 -26.11
CA SER A 13 -19.53 19.37 -25.07
C SER A 13 -18.14 18.88 -25.51
N THR A 14 -17.09 19.52 -24.99
CA THR A 14 -15.75 18.94 -25.09
C THR A 14 -15.69 17.72 -24.19
N ILE A 15 -15.83 16.53 -24.77
CA ILE A 15 -15.46 15.28 -24.13
C ILE A 15 -13.94 15.34 -23.93
N LEU A 16 -13.51 15.76 -22.73
CA LEU A 16 -12.14 15.63 -22.29
C LEU A 16 -11.87 14.14 -22.09
N PHE A 17 -11.33 13.49 -23.11
CA PHE A 17 -10.68 12.20 -22.92
C PHE A 17 -9.46 12.43 -22.04
N SER A 18 -9.57 12.08 -20.75
CA SER A 18 -8.40 11.82 -19.93
C SER A 18 -7.67 10.62 -20.54
N GLN A 19 -6.64 10.89 -21.34
CA GLN A 19 -5.72 9.86 -21.77
C GLN A 19 -4.89 9.48 -20.54
N SER A 20 -5.24 8.37 -19.89
CA SER A 20 -4.28 7.70 -19.02
C SER A 20 -3.08 7.32 -19.88
N THR A 21 -1.96 8.02 -19.71
CA THR A 21 -0.75 7.70 -20.46
C THR A 21 -0.25 6.36 -19.97
N VAL A 22 -0.49 5.31 -20.74
CA VAL A 22 0.01 3.96 -20.44
C VAL A 22 1.53 4.03 -20.30
N ARG A 23 2.06 3.65 -19.13
CA ARG A 23 3.50 3.60 -18.87
C ARG A 23 4.21 2.78 -19.95
N THR A 24 5.34 3.26 -20.41
CA THR A 24 6.21 2.63 -21.40
C THR A 24 7.49 2.09 -20.77
N VAL A 25 8.28 1.32 -21.54
CA VAL A 25 9.62 0.90 -21.10
C VAL A 25 10.55 2.10 -20.93
N ASP A 26 10.41 3.11 -21.79
CA ASP A 26 11.24 4.32 -21.74
C ASP A 26 10.96 5.11 -20.45
N ASP A 27 9.70 5.17 -20.00
CA ASP A 27 9.35 5.78 -18.70
C ASP A 27 10.02 5.09 -17.50
N ILE A 28 10.45 3.83 -17.64
CA ILE A 28 11.19 3.10 -16.60
C ILE A 28 12.69 3.35 -16.72
N ILE A 29 13.22 3.34 -17.94
CA ILE A 29 14.65 3.60 -18.19
C ILE A 29 15.04 5.03 -17.84
N ASP A 30 14.16 6.00 -18.06
CA ASP A 30 14.40 7.41 -17.78
C ASP A 30 14.35 7.75 -16.26
N GLN A 31 14.03 6.76 -15.41
CA GLN A 31 13.98 6.94 -13.96
C GLN A 31 15.38 7.17 -13.37
N ARG A 32 15.42 7.90 -12.25
CA ARG A 32 16.65 8.05 -11.48
C ARG A 32 17.09 6.72 -10.91
N GLU A 33 18.35 6.37 -11.15
CA GLU A 33 18.96 5.16 -10.63
C GLU A 33 19.23 5.24 -9.12
N LYS A 34 18.94 4.14 -8.43
CA LYS A 34 19.37 3.90 -7.04
C LYS A 34 20.78 3.32 -7.06
N LYS A 35 21.70 3.96 -6.34
CA LYS A 35 23.06 3.45 -6.14
C LYS A 35 23.08 2.53 -4.93
N SER A 36 23.67 1.35 -5.07
CA SER A 36 23.89 0.39 -3.98
C SER A 36 25.33 -0.12 -4.00
N GLY A 37 25.88 -0.58 -2.88
CA GLY A 37 27.18 -1.27 -2.85
C GLY A 37 27.11 -2.60 -3.60
N ILE A 38 26.67 -3.64 -2.88
CA ILE A 38 26.25 -4.93 -3.44
C ILE A 38 24.76 -5.06 -3.19
N TYR A 39 23.99 -5.40 -4.23
CA TYR A 39 22.57 -5.61 -4.09
C TYR A 39 22.28 -6.85 -3.23
N ARG A 40 21.39 -6.69 -2.25
CA ARG A 40 20.92 -7.79 -1.41
C ARG A 40 19.42 -7.64 -1.20
N ILE A 41 18.71 -8.75 -1.29
CA ILE A 41 17.31 -8.82 -0.87
C ILE A 41 17.32 -8.74 0.66
N SER A 42 16.76 -7.68 1.25
CA SER A 42 16.73 -7.52 2.70
C SER A 42 15.41 -6.93 3.23
N GLY A 43 14.96 -7.49 4.36
CA GLY A 43 13.87 -6.96 5.18
C GLY A 43 12.53 -6.79 4.44
N THR A 44 12.07 -7.82 3.73
CA THR A 44 10.76 -7.83 3.03
C THR A 44 9.87 -8.94 3.58
N TYR A 45 8.57 -8.67 3.69
CA TYR A 45 7.54 -9.71 3.92
C TYR A 45 6.95 -10.27 2.62
N LEU A 46 7.32 -9.68 1.47
CA LEU A 46 6.92 -10.14 0.14
C LEU A 46 7.80 -11.30 -0.32
N ASN A 47 7.21 -12.18 -1.14
CA ASN A 47 7.92 -13.21 -1.87
C ASN A 47 8.73 -12.60 -3.01
N THR A 48 9.73 -13.34 -3.50
CA THR A 48 10.59 -12.89 -4.60
C THR A 48 10.72 -13.94 -5.70
N ALA A 49 10.67 -13.49 -6.94
CA ALA A 49 11.10 -14.22 -8.12
C ALA A 49 12.36 -13.53 -8.64
N VAL A 50 13.32 -14.31 -9.14
CA VAL A 50 14.62 -13.79 -9.61
C VAL A 50 14.82 -14.18 -11.06
N VAL A 51 14.93 -13.18 -11.92
CA VAL A 51 15.28 -13.32 -13.32
C VAL A 51 16.78 -13.08 -13.45
N ASN A 52 17.56 -14.15 -13.65
CA ASN A 52 19.02 -14.05 -13.79
C ASN A 52 19.41 -13.73 -15.23
N MET A 53 20.36 -12.83 -15.38
CA MET A 53 20.98 -12.46 -16.67
C MET A 53 22.49 -12.41 -16.49
N ASN A 54 23.25 -12.60 -17.57
CA ASN A 54 24.71 -12.46 -17.51
C ASN A 54 25.12 -10.98 -17.54
N TYR A 55 26.31 -10.70 -16.98
CA TYR A 55 26.99 -9.41 -17.16
C TYR A 55 27.05 -9.03 -18.65
N GLY A 56 26.69 -7.79 -18.97
CA GLY A 56 26.68 -7.27 -20.35
C GLY A 56 25.68 -7.92 -21.30
N LYS A 57 24.76 -8.78 -20.82
CA LYS A 57 23.76 -9.47 -21.65
C LYS A 57 22.34 -9.16 -21.20
N ALA A 58 21.42 -9.21 -22.16
CA ALA A 58 19.99 -9.06 -21.91
C ALA A 58 19.24 -10.40 -21.84
N GLU A 59 19.85 -11.47 -22.34
CA GLU A 59 19.26 -12.80 -22.35
C GLU A 59 18.98 -13.31 -20.94
N ILE A 60 17.80 -13.89 -20.76
CA ILE A 60 17.37 -14.49 -19.50
C ILE A 60 17.99 -15.89 -19.41
N LEU A 61 18.83 -16.10 -18.40
CA LEU A 61 19.47 -17.40 -18.14
C LEU A 61 18.54 -18.34 -17.39
N SER A 62 17.88 -17.80 -16.37
CA SER A 62 16.97 -18.57 -15.52
C SER A 62 15.98 -17.66 -14.81
N VAL A 63 14.85 -18.25 -14.42
CA VAL A 63 13.79 -17.57 -13.67
C VAL A 63 13.42 -18.44 -12.47
N MET A 64 13.82 -18.02 -11.27
CA MET A 64 13.37 -18.65 -10.03
C MET A 64 11.90 -18.27 -9.76
N ASN A 65 11.09 -19.22 -9.28
CA ASN A 65 9.65 -19.05 -9.02
C ASN A 65 8.85 -18.59 -10.25
N LYS A 66 9.19 -19.14 -11.43
CA LYS A 66 8.55 -18.79 -12.72
C LYS A 66 7.05 -19.08 -12.74
N LYS A 67 6.58 -20.10 -12.01
CA LYS A 67 5.17 -20.48 -11.98
C LYS A 67 4.35 -19.43 -11.22
N GLU A 68 4.83 -19.04 -10.04
CA GLU A 68 4.22 -18.06 -9.16
C GLU A 68 4.20 -16.68 -9.82
N LEU A 69 5.30 -16.30 -10.49
CA LEU A 69 5.42 -15.03 -11.20
C LEU A 69 4.32 -14.79 -12.24
N LYS A 70 3.79 -15.84 -12.87
CA LYS A 70 2.75 -15.72 -13.90
C LYS A 70 1.40 -15.25 -13.36
N THR A 71 1.08 -15.58 -12.11
CA THR A 71 -0.27 -15.38 -11.55
C THR A 71 -0.31 -14.49 -10.33
N SER A 72 0.84 -14.20 -9.70
CA SER A 72 0.91 -13.44 -8.45
C SER A 72 0.66 -11.95 -8.64
N ASN A 73 0.29 -11.26 -7.55
CA ASN A 73 0.20 -9.80 -7.56
C ASN A 73 1.60 -9.18 -7.39
N ILE A 74 2.10 -8.49 -8.42
CA ILE A 74 3.45 -7.90 -8.44
C ILE A 74 3.43 -6.52 -7.79
N ILE A 75 4.35 -6.31 -6.85
CA ILE A 75 4.45 -5.05 -6.08
C ILE A 75 5.62 -4.20 -6.53
N GLN A 76 6.80 -4.81 -6.73
CA GLN A 76 8.01 -4.09 -7.11
C GLN A 76 8.90 -4.93 -8.03
N ILE A 77 9.63 -4.25 -8.91
CA ILE A 77 10.67 -4.83 -9.74
C ILE A 77 11.93 -3.99 -9.62
N ASP A 78 13.02 -4.62 -9.17
CA ASP A 78 14.34 -4.04 -9.15
C ASP A 78 15.15 -4.61 -10.32
N LEU A 79 15.43 -3.78 -11.33
CA LEU A 79 16.39 -4.12 -12.39
C LEU A 79 17.79 -3.81 -11.89
N VAL A 80 18.58 -4.84 -11.65
CA VAL A 80 19.88 -4.75 -11.01
C VAL A 80 21.00 -4.97 -12.02
N TYR A 81 21.99 -4.07 -12.01
CA TYR A 81 23.17 -4.15 -12.85
C TYR A 81 24.36 -3.46 -12.18
N THR A 82 25.55 -3.57 -12.76
CA THR A 82 26.79 -3.01 -12.21
C THR A 82 27.15 -1.67 -12.80
N ASN A 83 27.91 -0.86 -12.07
CA ASN A 83 28.53 0.38 -12.54
C ASN A 83 29.76 0.15 -13.43
N TYR A 84 29.86 -1.00 -14.09
CA TYR A 84 30.97 -1.34 -14.98
C TYR A 84 30.42 -1.77 -16.36
N PRO A 85 31.01 -1.29 -17.47
CA PRO A 85 32.12 -0.34 -17.53
C PRO A 85 31.72 1.05 -16.98
N LYS A 86 32.66 1.75 -16.33
CA LYS A 86 32.33 2.95 -15.56
C LYS A 86 32.04 4.12 -16.50
N GLY A 87 30.90 4.77 -16.31
CA GLY A 87 30.50 5.94 -17.11
C GLY A 87 29.78 5.60 -18.41
N GLU A 88 29.64 4.32 -18.74
CA GLU A 88 28.91 3.88 -19.92
C GLU A 88 27.39 4.03 -19.73
N ASP A 89 26.74 4.48 -20.80
CA ASP A 89 25.29 4.45 -20.91
C ASP A 89 24.83 3.06 -21.33
N ILE A 90 24.17 2.37 -20.39
CA ILE A 90 23.65 1.02 -20.56
C ILE A 90 22.12 1.00 -20.71
N SER A 91 21.51 2.16 -20.99
CA SER A 91 20.07 2.31 -21.17
C SER A 91 19.53 1.38 -22.25
N ALA A 92 20.22 1.25 -23.39
CA ALA A 92 19.83 0.33 -24.45
C ALA A 92 19.84 -1.15 -23.99
N LEU A 93 20.87 -1.57 -23.25
CA LEU A 93 20.96 -2.92 -22.70
C LEU A 93 19.82 -3.17 -21.70
N ASN A 94 19.57 -2.23 -20.79
CA ASN A 94 18.51 -2.34 -19.80
C ASN A 94 17.12 -2.32 -20.43
N LYS A 95 16.89 -1.54 -21.49
CA LYS A 95 15.67 -1.58 -22.29
C LYS A 95 15.44 -2.99 -22.83
N GLN A 96 16.46 -3.62 -23.40
CA GLN A 96 16.34 -4.99 -23.89
C GLN A 96 16.08 -6.00 -22.76
N ARG A 97 16.67 -5.82 -21.58
CA ARG A 97 16.39 -6.66 -20.41
C ARG A 97 14.93 -6.60 -20.00
N ILE A 98 14.36 -5.39 -19.94
CA ILE A 98 12.94 -5.19 -19.63
C ILE A 98 12.06 -5.84 -20.70
N LEU A 99 12.36 -5.62 -21.99
CA LEU A 99 11.62 -6.25 -23.09
C LEU A 99 11.65 -7.78 -23.01
N ASN A 100 12.81 -8.36 -22.67
CA ASN A 100 12.92 -9.81 -22.49
C ASN A 100 12.08 -10.30 -21.31
N MET A 101 12.00 -9.54 -20.21
CA MET A 101 11.12 -9.89 -19.09
C MET A 101 9.63 -9.82 -19.47
N LEU A 102 9.23 -8.95 -20.39
CA LEU A 102 7.85 -8.90 -20.89
C LEU A 102 7.43 -10.18 -21.61
N SER A 103 8.38 -10.94 -22.17
CA SER A 103 8.09 -12.27 -22.74
C SER A 103 7.67 -13.28 -21.67
N ILE A 104 8.07 -13.09 -20.40
CA ILE A 104 7.61 -13.92 -19.27
C ILE A 104 6.20 -13.50 -18.87
N ARG A 105 5.98 -12.18 -18.78
CA ARG A 105 4.73 -11.59 -18.29
C ARG A 105 4.49 -10.19 -18.91
N PRO A 106 3.58 -10.05 -19.89
CA PRO A 106 3.42 -8.80 -20.65
C PRO A 106 2.87 -7.60 -19.88
N ASP A 107 2.16 -7.82 -18.77
CA ASP A 107 1.49 -6.77 -17.99
C ASP A 107 2.42 -6.01 -17.02
N LEU A 108 3.68 -6.44 -16.85
CA LEU A 108 4.63 -5.83 -15.89
C LEU A 108 4.89 -4.33 -16.12
N ILE A 109 4.67 -3.83 -17.33
CA ILE A 109 4.83 -2.42 -17.67
C ILE A 109 3.51 -1.67 -17.55
N LYS A 110 2.39 -2.30 -17.89
CA LYS A 110 1.06 -1.65 -17.90
C LYS A 110 0.46 -1.50 -16.51
N ALA A 111 0.82 -2.37 -15.57
CA ALA A 111 0.30 -2.31 -14.21
C ALA A 111 0.89 -1.10 -13.45
N GLU A 112 0.07 -0.06 -13.29
CA GLU A 112 0.42 1.21 -12.63
C GLU A 112 0.84 1.03 -11.17
N GLY A 113 0.34 -0.02 -10.50
CA GLY A 113 0.72 -0.35 -9.12
C GLY A 113 2.15 -0.90 -8.96
N ILE A 114 2.83 -1.32 -10.04
CA ILE A 114 4.18 -1.91 -9.89
C ILE A 114 5.22 -0.80 -9.75
N THR A 115 5.92 -0.77 -8.62
CA THR A 115 7.10 0.10 -8.45
C THR A 115 8.28 -0.47 -9.23
N TRP A 116 8.89 0.33 -10.10
CA TRP A 116 10.17 -0.03 -10.74
C TRP A 116 11.34 0.70 -10.06
N SER A 117 12.48 0.01 -9.97
CA SER A 117 13.74 0.63 -9.58
C SER A 117 14.87 0.16 -10.48
N LEU A 118 15.64 1.11 -11.01
CA LEU A 118 16.93 0.83 -11.61
C LEU A 118 18.00 0.85 -10.52
N VAL A 119 18.63 -0.29 -10.22
CA VAL A 119 19.62 -0.41 -9.14
C VAL A 119 21.01 -0.64 -9.72
N ARG A 120 21.85 0.39 -9.64
CA ARG A 120 23.25 0.34 -10.07
C ARG A 120 24.15 -0.02 -8.89
N GLN A 121 24.80 -1.18 -8.97
CA GLN A 121 25.74 -1.67 -7.98
C GLN A 121 27.13 -1.07 -8.20
N MET A 122 27.71 -0.51 -7.15
CA MET A 122 28.92 0.32 -7.21
C MET A 122 30.18 -0.42 -6.76
N TYR A 123 30.05 -1.63 -6.20
CA TYR A 123 31.16 -2.37 -5.58
C TYR A 123 31.97 -3.25 -6.56
N CYS A 124 32.19 -2.76 -7.79
CA CYS A 124 33.07 -3.39 -8.78
C CYS A 124 34.03 -2.36 -9.40
N LYS A 125 35.30 -2.74 -9.55
CA LYS A 125 36.37 -1.90 -10.15
C LYS A 125 36.78 -2.36 -11.55
N ASN A 126 36.52 -3.62 -11.88
CA ASN A 126 36.91 -4.24 -13.15
C ASN A 126 35.84 -5.25 -13.61
N GLU A 127 35.99 -5.73 -14.85
CA GLU A 127 35.04 -6.64 -15.48
C GLU A 127 34.90 -7.97 -14.72
N ALA A 128 36.00 -8.52 -14.20
CA ALA A 128 35.97 -9.77 -13.44
C ALA A 128 35.12 -9.66 -12.17
N GLN A 129 35.27 -8.56 -11.41
CA GLN A 129 34.43 -8.27 -10.26
C GLN A 129 32.98 -8.04 -10.68
N ALA A 130 32.75 -7.30 -11.77
CA ALA A 130 31.40 -7.08 -12.27
C ALA A 130 30.70 -8.40 -12.60
N LYS A 131 31.36 -9.32 -13.32
CA LYS A 131 30.84 -10.65 -13.68
C LYS A 131 30.41 -11.52 -12.48
N LEU A 132 30.98 -11.30 -11.29
CA LEU A 132 30.63 -12.03 -10.06
C LEU A 132 29.40 -11.44 -9.35
N MET A 133 28.98 -10.23 -9.71
CA MET A 133 27.83 -9.56 -9.11
C MET A 133 26.54 -9.96 -9.83
N PHE A 134 25.41 -9.83 -9.14
CA PHE A 134 24.10 -10.15 -9.71
C PHE A 134 23.72 -9.18 -10.84
N HIS A 135 23.27 -9.72 -11.97
CA HIS A 135 22.59 -8.98 -13.03
C HIS A 135 21.26 -9.63 -13.34
N GLY A 136 20.25 -8.80 -13.57
CA GLY A 136 18.90 -9.26 -13.89
C GLY A 136 17.87 -8.50 -13.09
N ALA A 137 16.76 -9.15 -12.76
CA ALA A 137 15.68 -8.51 -12.03
C ALA A 137 15.26 -9.32 -10.80
N VAL A 138 14.95 -8.62 -9.71
CA VAL A 138 14.25 -9.18 -8.56
C VAL A 138 12.83 -8.63 -8.55
N ILE A 139 11.86 -9.54 -8.59
CA ILE A 139 10.44 -9.23 -8.68
C ILE A 139 9.80 -9.61 -7.35
N TYR A 140 9.29 -8.61 -6.65
CA TYR A 140 8.60 -8.74 -5.38
C TYR A 140 7.11 -8.88 -5.60
N TYR A 141 6.50 -9.91 -5.01
CA TYR A 141 5.09 -10.21 -5.21
C TYR A 141 4.42 -10.69 -3.93
N LYS A 142 3.10 -10.48 -3.87
CA LYS A 142 2.21 -11.18 -2.93
C LYS A 142 1.70 -12.46 -3.59
N PRO A 143 1.75 -13.62 -2.91
CA PRO A 143 1.13 -14.83 -3.42
C PRO A 143 -0.39 -14.64 -3.53
N ASN A 144 -1.02 -15.43 -4.38
CA ASN A 144 -2.48 -15.43 -4.46
C ASN A 144 -3.08 -16.00 -3.17
N GLN A 145 -4.22 -15.45 -2.77
CA GLN A 145 -4.95 -15.86 -1.57
C GLN A 145 -5.71 -17.16 -1.82
N ASP A 146 -5.00 -18.28 -1.76
CA ASP A 146 -5.57 -19.62 -1.90
C ASP A 146 -6.03 -20.23 -0.56
N GLN A 147 -6.58 -21.46 -0.62
CA GLN A 147 -7.07 -22.16 0.57
C GLN A 147 -5.96 -22.45 1.59
N GLU A 148 -4.74 -22.70 1.16
CA GLU A 148 -3.63 -23.05 2.05
C GLU A 148 -3.11 -21.79 2.75
N MET A 149 -2.95 -20.69 2.02
CA MET A 149 -2.62 -19.39 2.60
C MET A 149 -3.64 -18.96 3.65
N ARG A 150 -4.94 -19.14 3.39
CA ARG A 150 -6.01 -18.89 4.36
C ARG A 150 -5.85 -19.70 5.66
N LYS A 151 -5.53 -20.99 5.56
CA LYS A 151 -5.32 -21.84 6.74
C LYS A 151 -4.11 -21.37 7.56
N ILE A 152 -3.04 -20.96 6.88
CA ILE A 152 -1.84 -20.41 7.53
C ILE A 152 -2.18 -19.11 8.26
N GLU A 153 -2.90 -18.20 7.61
CA GLU A 153 -3.33 -16.94 8.22
C GLU A 153 -4.24 -17.17 9.43
N GLN A 154 -5.25 -18.04 9.32
CA GLN A 154 -6.11 -18.40 10.45
C GLN A 154 -5.31 -18.95 11.64
N LYS A 155 -4.34 -19.85 11.37
CA LYS A 155 -3.46 -20.39 12.42
C LYS A 155 -2.59 -19.30 13.06
N ASN A 156 -2.09 -18.37 12.26
CA ASN A 156 -1.32 -17.23 12.74
C ASN A 156 -2.16 -16.36 13.69
N TYR A 157 -3.40 -16.01 13.34
CA TYR A 157 -4.30 -15.27 14.24
C TYR A 157 -4.68 -16.07 15.50
N GLN A 158 -4.90 -17.38 15.38
CA GLN A 158 -5.18 -18.23 16.55
C GLN A 158 -4.02 -18.26 17.56
N SER A 159 -2.79 -18.03 17.10
CA SER A 159 -1.59 -17.98 17.94
C SER A 159 -1.44 -16.70 18.77
N LEU A 160 -2.28 -15.68 18.52
CA LEU A 160 -2.33 -14.49 19.37
C LEU A 160 -2.65 -14.89 20.82
N PRO A 161 -2.16 -14.12 21.83
CA PRO A 161 -2.49 -14.34 23.24
C PRO A 161 -3.99 -14.55 23.40
N LYS A 162 -4.43 -15.44 24.30
CA LYS A 162 -5.86 -15.78 24.45
C LYS A 162 -6.63 -14.78 25.30
N ASP A 163 -5.94 -14.20 26.27
CA ASP A 163 -6.45 -13.28 27.27
C ASP A 163 -5.34 -12.29 27.66
N ASP A 164 -5.64 -11.41 28.61
CA ASP A 164 -4.74 -10.43 29.20
C ASP A 164 -4.04 -10.93 30.49
N SER A 165 -4.00 -12.25 30.71
CA SER A 165 -3.37 -12.85 31.92
C SER A 165 -1.93 -12.41 32.12
N LYS A 166 -1.19 -12.17 31.03
CA LYS A 166 0.13 -11.54 31.05
C LYS A 166 -0.01 -10.05 30.76
N LYS A 167 0.28 -9.23 31.77
CA LYS A 167 0.39 -7.78 31.60
C LYS A 167 1.56 -7.43 30.67
N ILE A 168 1.23 -6.82 29.54
CA ILE A 168 2.20 -6.28 28.57
C ILE A 168 2.64 -4.88 28.97
N THR A 169 3.94 -4.60 28.87
CA THR A 169 4.51 -3.27 29.09
C THR A 169 4.94 -2.62 27.77
N GLU A 170 5.18 -1.30 27.77
CA GLU A 170 5.74 -0.60 26.59
C GLU A 170 7.09 -1.19 26.16
N LYS A 171 7.95 -1.61 27.11
CA LYS A 171 9.24 -2.26 26.81
C LYS A 171 9.06 -3.60 26.12
N ASP A 172 8.01 -4.35 26.45
CA ASP A 172 7.70 -5.60 25.77
C ASP A 172 7.32 -5.33 24.30
N LEU A 173 6.53 -4.29 24.04
CA LEU A 173 6.17 -3.88 22.67
C LEU A 173 7.41 -3.48 21.85
N GLU A 174 8.30 -2.67 22.43
CA GLU A 174 9.53 -2.23 21.77
C GLU A 174 10.45 -3.40 21.43
N LYS A 175 10.56 -4.38 22.32
CA LYS A 175 11.34 -5.60 22.09
C LYS A 175 10.70 -6.47 21.01
N GLU A 176 9.39 -6.68 21.09
CA GLU A 176 8.64 -7.59 20.23
C GLU A 176 8.57 -7.11 18.78
N PHE A 177 8.37 -5.80 18.57
CA PHE A 177 8.13 -5.22 17.24
C PHE A 177 9.30 -4.40 16.71
N ARG A 178 10.51 -4.53 17.28
CA ARG A 178 11.69 -3.71 16.98
C ARG A 178 11.97 -3.49 15.49
N SER A 179 11.71 -4.49 14.65
CA SER A 179 12.04 -4.46 13.22
C SER A 179 11.01 -3.74 12.34
N ASN A 180 9.73 -3.68 12.74
CA ASN A 180 8.67 -3.05 11.95
C ASN A 180 7.48 -2.57 12.81
N PRO A 181 7.68 -1.63 13.75
CA PRO A 181 6.65 -1.20 14.72
C PRO A 181 5.73 -0.11 14.17
N VAL A 182 5.15 -0.26 12.97
CA VAL A 182 4.34 0.79 12.32
C VAL A 182 3.18 1.27 13.20
N VAL A 183 2.32 0.33 13.63
CA VAL A 183 1.11 0.63 14.40
C VAL A 183 1.48 1.12 15.79
N ILE A 184 2.41 0.42 16.47
CA ILE A 184 2.87 0.79 17.81
C ILE A 184 3.47 2.19 17.81
N ASN A 185 4.33 2.52 16.84
CA ASN A 185 4.95 3.84 16.77
C ASN A 185 3.94 4.93 16.44
N ALA A 186 2.95 4.67 15.57
CA ALA A 186 1.91 5.64 15.27
C ALA A 186 1.12 6.02 16.53
N PHE A 187 0.64 5.04 17.30
CA PHE A 187 -0.02 5.30 18.59
C PHE A 187 0.92 5.92 19.65
N LYS A 188 2.22 5.62 19.61
CA LYS A 188 3.19 6.23 20.54
C LYS A 188 3.42 7.71 20.24
N ARG A 189 3.49 8.08 18.96
CA ARG A 189 3.70 9.48 18.52
C ARG A 189 2.42 10.32 18.64
N ASN A 190 1.25 9.69 18.53
CA ASN A 190 -0.03 10.36 18.46
C ASN A 190 -0.94 9.91 19.61
N LYS A 191 -1.20 10.80 20.55
CA LYS A 191 -2.03 10.53 21.75
C LYS A 191 -3.51 10.76 21.43
N TRP A 192 -4.12 9.85 20.69
CA TRP A 192 -5.56 9.89 20.42
C TRP A 192 -6.35 9.38 21.64
N GLU A 193 -7.21 10.23 22.18
CA GLU A 193 -8.07 9.92 23.32
C GLU A 193 -9.34 9.19 22.83
N ASP A 194 -9.77 8.15 23.55
CA ASP A 194 -10.95 7.31 23.23
C ASP A 194 -11.12 6.95 21.74
N PRO A 195 -10.11 6.30 21.14
CA PRO A 195 -10.05 6.12 19.70
C PRO A 195 -11.15 5.19 19.18
N VAL A 196 -11.84 5.62 18.10
CA VAL A 196 -12.68 4.74 17.27
C VAL A 196 -11.80 4.09 16.21
N ILE A 197 -11.48 2.82 16.41
CA ILE A 197 -10.59 2.07 15.52
C ILE A 197 -11.37 1.45 14.37
N VAL A 198 -10.85 1.58 13.16
CA VAL A 198 -11.29 0.85 11.97
C VAL A 198 -10.06 0.13 11.42
N ALA A 199 -10.10 -1.19 11.31
CA ALA A 199 -8.93 -1.97 10.94
C ALA A 199 -9.24 -3.01 9.85
N ASP A 200 -8.41 -2.95 8.82
CA ASP A 200 -8.28 -3.97 7.79
C ASP A 200 -7.76 -5.27 8.44
N VAL A 201 -8.47 -6.37 8.22
CA VAL A 201 -8.07 -7.71 8.64
C VAL A 201 -7.94 -8.71 7.48
N THR A 202 -7.71 -8.21 6.27
CA THR A 202 -7.34 -9.04 5.12
C THR A 202 -5.98 -9.72 5.33
N GLY A 203 -5.68 -10.70 4.47
CA GLY A 203 -4.54 -11.60 4.69
C GLY A 203 -3.19 -10.90 4.82
N SER A 204 -2.99 -9.75 4.16
CA SER A 204 -1.76 -8.97 4.27
C SER A 204 -1.54 -8.35 5.66
N MET A 205 -2.61 -8.18 6.43
CA MET A 205 -2.60 -7.36 7.63
C MET A 205 -2.17 -8.09 8.89
N TYR A 206 -1.97 -9.40 8.87
CA TYR A 206 -1.58 -10.16 10.08
C TYR A 206 -0.38 -9.54 10.85
N PRO A 207 0.75 -9.16 10.22
CA PRO A 207 1.88 -8.56 10.95
C PRO A 207 1.54 -7.25 11.67
N TYR A 208 0.57 -6.50 11.16
CA TYR A 208 0.11 -5.24 11.72
C TYR A 208 -1.02 -5.45 12.73
N MET A 209 -1.95 -6.37 12.46
CA MET A 209 -2.98 -6.76 13.42
C MET A 209 -2.41 -7.43 14.67
N ARG A 210 -1.25 -8.08 14.56
CA ARG A 210 -0.48 -8.52 15.72
C ARG A 210 -0.05 -7.33 16.59
N GLN A 211 0.35 -6.21 15.99
CA GLN A 211 0.67 -4.98 16.74
C GLN A 211 -0.59 -4.39 17.38
N VAL A 212 -1.72 -4.37 16.65
CA VAL A 212 -3.02 -3.93 17.20
C VAL A 212 -3.40 -4.77 18.42
N ALA A 213 -3.31 -6.10 18.35
CA ALA A 213 -3.62 -6.98 19.46
C ALA A 213 -2.75 -6.71 20.70
N PHE A 214 -1.45 -6.44 20.50
CA PHE A 214 -0.55 -6.11 21.60
C PHE A 214 -0.74 -4.70 22.15
N TRP A 215 -1.12 -3.73 21.31
CA TRP A 215 -1.58 -2.41 21.75
C TRP A 215 -2.85 -2.52 22.59
N PHE A 216 -3.80 -3.37 22.18
CA PHE A 216 -5.00 -3.69 22.98
C PHE A 216 -4.64 -4.26 24.35
N LEU A 217 -3.74 -5.24 24.43
CA LEU A 217 -3.28 -5.79 25.71
C LEU A 217 -2.72 -4.70 26.65
N LEU A 218 -1.97 -3.73 26.11
CA LEU A 218 -1.47 -2.60 26.89
C LEU A 218 -2.60 -1.67 27.35
N LYS A 219 -3.58 -1.36 26.49
CA LYS A 219 -4.72 -0.49 26.79
C LYS A 219 -5.67 -1.12 27.82
N MET A 220 -5.92 -2.43 27.71
CA MET A 220 -6.83 -3.15 28.61
C MET A 220 -6.26 -3.39 30.01
N ASN A 221 -4.93 -3.34 30.19
CA ASN A 221 -4.33 -3.22 31.53
C ASN A 221 -4.86 -1.99 32.30
N LYS A 222 -5.34 -0.96 31.60
CA LYS A 222 -5.94 0.26 32.17
C LYS A 222 -7.47 0.25 32.17
N LYS A 223 -8.11 -0.83 31.68
CA LYS A 223 -9.57 -0.99 31.55
C LYS A 223 -10.26 0.10 30.72
N GLU A 224 -9.54 0.65 29.75
CA GLU A 224 -10.06 1.66 28.83
C GLU A 224 -10.94 0.99 27.77
N GLU A 225 -12.21 1.38 27.68
CA GLU A 225 -13.12 0.87 26.65
C GLU A 225 -12.71 1.41 25.26
N THR A 226 -12.83 0.60 24.22
CA THR A 226 -12.48 0.99 22.84
C THR A 226 -13.51 0.44 21.87
N TYR A 227 -13.94 1.27 20.93
CA TYR A 227 -14.74 0.82 19.79
C TYR A 227 -13.84 0.41 18.64
N ILE A 228 -14.18 -0.70 17.98
CA ILE A 228 -13.43 -1.26 16.86
C ILE A 228 -14.41 -1.73 15.79
N ALA A 229 -14.17 -1.35 14.54
CA ALA A 229 -14.71 -1.98 13.35
C ALA A 229 -13.60 -2.76 12.63
N LEU A 230 -13.79 -4.06 12.44
CA LEU A 230 -12.90 -4.93 11.69
C LEU A 230 -13.54 -5.24 10.34
N PHE A 231 -12.78 -5.17 9.25
CA PHE A 231 -13.31 -5.52 7.92
C PHE A 231 -12.44 -6.51 7.15
N ASN A 232 -13.07 -7.42 6.42
CA ASN A 232 -12.41 -8.49 5.67
C ASN A 232 -12.71 -8.47 4.16
N ASP A 233 -13.27 -7.36 3.65
CA ASP A 233 -13.67 -7.17 2.26
C ASP A 233 -14.74 -8.18 1.78
N GLY A 234 -15.77 -8.36 2.62
CA GLY A 234 -17.05 -8.90 2.19
C GLY A 234 -17.27 -10.39 2.41
N ASP A 235 -16.72 -11.01 3.46
CA ASP A 235 -17.05 -12.40 3.87
C ASP A 235 -16.92 -13.46 2.76
N ARG A 236 -15.91 -13.30 1.89
CA ARG A 236 -15.67 -14.13 0.68
C ARG A 236 -16.73 -13.99 -0.41
N THR A 237 -17.52 -12.93 -0.41
CA THR A 237 -18.33 -12.54 -1.57
C THR A 237 -17.45 -12.56 -2.82
N PRO A 238 -17.86 -13.26 -3.90
CA PRO A 238 -17.14 -13.26 -5.17
C PRO A 238 -16.82 -11.85 -5.65
N ASN A 239 -15.64 -11.65 -6.24
CA ASN A 239 -15.13 -10.31 -6.55
C ASN A 239 -16.06 -9.49 -7.47
N ASP A 240 -16.76 -10.16 -8.39
CA ASP A 240 -17.75 -9.58 -9.31
C ASP A 240 -19.10 -9.27 -8.65
N GLU A 241 -19.36 -9.83 -7.47
CA GLU A 241 -20.56 -9.58 -6.66
C GLU A 241 -20.33 -8.52 -5.57
N LYS A 242 -19.09 -8.03 -5.40
CA LYS A 242 -18.77 -6.97 -4.44
C LYS A 242 -19.31 -5.61 -4.92
N ILE A 243 -20.49 -5.25 -4.42
CA ILE A 243 -21.17 -3.99 -4.75
C ILE A 243 -20.74 -2.90 -3.76
N ILE A 244 -20.18 -1.79 -4.27
CA ILE A 244 -19.82 -0.61 -3.46
C ILE A 244 -21.00 -0.14 -2.60
N GLY A 245 -20.75 0.00 -1.30
CA GLY A 245 -21.74 0.38 -0.29
C GLY A 245 -22.53 -0.79 0.29
N ARG A 246 -22.28 -2.01 -0.20
CA ARG A 246 -22.94 -3.26 0.21
C ARG A 246 -21.97 -4.44 0.20
N THR A 247 -20.65 -4.20 0.25
CA THR A 247 -19.64 -5.26 0.20
C THR A 247 -19.74 -6.16 1.44
N GLY A 248 -20.03 -5.57 2.61
CA GLY A 248 -20.23 -6.32 3.85
C GLY A 248 -18.93 -6.70 4.55
N GLY A 249 -18.94 -7.77 5.36
CA GLY A 249 -17.73 -8.22 6.05
C GLY A 249 -17.19 -7.26 7.12
N ILE A 250 -18.06 -6.44 7.72
CA ILE A 250 -17.69 -5.46 8.76
C ILE A 250 -18.28 -5.90 10.10
N TYR A 251 -17.40 -6.12 11.08
CA TYR A 251 -17.75 -6.61 12.42
C TYR A 251 -17.31 -5.60 13.47
N THR A 252 -18.23 -5.21 14.34
CA THR A 252 -18.00 -4.13 15.29
C THR A 252 -18.11 -4.61 16.71
N ILE A 253 -17.23 -4.10 17.58
CA ILE A 253 -17.25 -4.36 19.00
C ILE A 253 -16.84 -3.12 19.78
N LYS A 254 -17.53 -2.87 20.90
CA LYS A 254 -17.08 -1.94 21.93
C LYS A 254 -16.74 -2.75 23.17
N THR A 255 -15.48 -2.72 23.60
CA THR A 255 -15.02 -3.59 24.69
C THR A 255 -13.84 -3.01 25.45
N LYS A 256 -13.70 -3.45 26.70
CA LYS A 256 -12.51 -3.29 27.54
C LYS A 256 -11.83 -4.64 27.85
N ASP A 257 -12.30 -5.72 27.23
CA ASP A 257 -11.87 -7.09 27.46
C ASP A 257 -11.15 -7.63 26.23
N TYR A 258 -9.86 -7.94 26.36
CA TYR A 258 -9.06 -8.39 25.23
C TYR A 258 -9.58 -9.69 24.60
N SER A 259 -10.11 -10.62 25.39
CA SER A 259 -10.70 -11.86 24.87
C SER A 259 -11.87 -11.60 23.92
N GLN A 260 -12.72 -10.61 24.22
CA GLN A 260 -13.84 -10.25 23.34
C GLN A 260 -13.34 -9.62 22.03
N PHE A 261 -12.32 -8.76 22.10
CA PHE A 261 -11.63 -8.25 20.90
C PHE A 261 -11.08 -9.39 20.05
N ARG A 262 -10.36 -10.33 20.69
CA ARG A 262 -9.78 -11.49 20.01
C ARG A 262 -10.85 -12.36 19.35
N ASP A 263 -11.97 -12.60 20.01
CA ASP A 263 -13.05 -13.41 19.45
C ASP A 263 -13.68 -12.71 18.24
N ALA A 264 -13.88 -11.39 18.29
CA ALA A 264 -14.33 -10.61 17.14
C ALA A 264 -13.33 -10.67 15.97
N LEU A 265 -12.02 -10.58 16.28
CA LEU A 265 -10.95 -10.71 15.28
C LEU A 265 -10.94 -12.09 14.62
N LEU A 266 -10.95 -13.16 15.43
CA LEU A 266 -10.96 -14.53 14.92
C LEU A 266 -12.22 -14.84 14.11
N ARG A 267 -13.38 -14.35 14.54
CA ARG A 267 -14.62 -14.44 13.78
C ARG A 267 -14.47 -13.77 12.41
N THR A 268 -13.99 -12.53 12.37
CA THR A 268 -13.83 -11.78 11.13
C THR A 268 -12.90 -12.49 10.14
N VAL A 269 -11.73 -12.94 10.61
CA VAL A 269 -10.75 -13.70 9.81
C VAL A 269 -11.31 -15.05 9.35
N SER A 270 -12.12 -15.71 10.18
CA SER A 270 -12.76 -16.97 9.79
C SER A 270 -13.77 -16.80 8.66
N LEU A 271 -14.37 -15.62 8.52
CA LEU A 271 -15.41 -15.36 7.53
C LEU A 271 -14.83 -14.91 6.19
N GLY A 272 -13.63 -14.31 6.18
CA GLY A 272 -12.94 -13.91 4.96
C GLY A 272 -11.57 -13.29 5.26
N ASN A 273 -10.74 -13.18 4.22
CA ASN A 273 -9.42 -12.55 4.28
C ASN A 273 -9.15 -11.67 3.04
N GLY A 274 -10.21 -11.19 2.39
CA GLY A 274 -10.18 -10.50 1.11
C GLY A 274 -10.55 -11.37 -0.09
N GLY A 275 -10.03 -11.03 -1.27
CA GLY A 275 -10.20 -11.77 -2.51
C GLY A 275 -9.33 -11.21 -3.63
N ASP A 276 -9.85 -10.20 -4.32
CA ASP A 276 -9.08 -9.26 -5.14
C ASP A 276 -8.28 -8.27 -4.28
N THR A 277 -7.53 -7.38 -4.94
CA THR A 277 -6.63 -6.41 -4.26
C THR A 277 -7.34 -5.18 -3.68
N PRO A 278 -8.41 -4.62 -4.30
CA PRO A 278 -9.14 -3.53 -3.67
C PRO A 278 -9.96 -3.97 -2.46
N GLU A 279 -10.15 -3.10 -1.47
CA GLU A 279 -10.84 -3.42 -0.20
C GLU A 279 -11.92 -2.39 0.16
N ASN A 280 -12.78 -2.70 1.15
CA ASN A 280 -13.95 -1.89 1.51
C ASN A 280 -13.75 -0.98 2.74
N ASP A 281 -12.63 -0.26 2.76
CA ASP A 281 -12.21 0.64 3.83
C ASP A 281 -13.27 1.70 4.17
N VAL A 282 -13.87 2.32 3.16
CA VAL A 282 -14.75 3.49 3.36
C VAL A 282 -16.12 3.08 3.88
N GLU A 283 -16.63 1.90 3.50
CA GLU A 283 -17.81 1.29 4.11
C GLU A 283 -17.60 1.02 5.60
N ALA A 284 -16.42 0.53 5.99
CA ALA A 284 -16.07 0.30 7.39
C ALA A 284 -15.98 1.61 8.18
N LEU A 285 -15.33 2.63 7.62
CA LEU A 285 -15.31 3.99 8.20
C LEU A 285 -16.71 4.58 8.36
N TYR A 286 -17.55 4.45 7.33
CA TYR A 286 -18.90 4.98 7.35
C TYR A 286 -19.76 4.29 8.43
N LYS A 287 -19.61 2.97 8.61
CA LYS A 287 -20.25 2.24 9.70
C LYS A 287 -19.74 2.69 11.07
N ALA A 288 -18.42 2.79 11.26
CA ALA A 288 -17.83 3.23 12.53
C ALA A 288 -18.28 4.65 12.92
N GLN A 289 -18.34 5.57 11.96
CA GLN A 289 -18.88 6.92 12.15
C GLN A 289 -20.34 6.93 12.60
N ARG A 290 -21.18 6.09 11.97
CA ARG A 290 -22.61 6.00 12.29
C ARG A 290 -22.86 5.41 13.67
N ASP A 291 -22.07 4.41 14.05
CA ASP A 291 -22.18 3.77 15.35
C ASP A 291 -21.61 4.64 16.48
N ASN A 292 -20.75 5.62 16.15
CA ASN A 292 -20.11 6.54 17.10
C ASN A 292 -20.30 8.01 16.67
N PRO A 293 -21.53 8.57 16.76
CA PRO A 293 -21.82 9.93 16.30
C PRO A 293 -21.03 11.02 17.05
N GLU A 294 -20.66 10.77 18.30
CA GLU A 294 -19.91 11.73 19.15
C GLU A 294 -18.38 11.65 18.97
N ALA A 295 -17.86 10.68 18.21
CA ALA A 295 -16.41 10.55 18.04
C ALA A 295 -15.83 11.79 17.32
N GLU A 296 -14.73 12.35 17.77
CA GLU A 296 -14.14 13.52 17.10
C GLU A 296 -13.38 13.11 15.83
N GLU A 297 -12.79 11.92 15.83
CA GLU A 297 -11.97 11.39 14.75
C GLU A 297 -12.06 9.86 14.68
N LEU A 298 -11.67 9.30 13.53
CA LEU A 298 -11.62 7.86 13.28
C LEU A 298 -10.17 7.48 12.99
N ILE A 299 -9.71 6.33 13.49
CA ILE A 299 -8.37 5.81 13.16
C ILE A 299 -8.50 4.63 12.23
N LEU A 300 -8.04 4.78 11.00
CA LEU A 300 -7.98 3.70 10.01
C LEU A 300 -6.61 3.02 10.06
N ILE A 301 -6.57 1.70 10.17
CA ILE A 301 -5.36 0.89 10.02
C ILE A 301 -5.51 0.06 8.76
N ALA A 302 -4.76 0.39 7.71
CA ALA A 302 -4.97 -0.15 6.37
C ALA A 302 -3.68 -0.57 5.65
N ASP A 303 -3.81 -1.48 4.67
CA ASP A 303 -2.72 -1.88 3.79
C ASP A 303 -2.51 -0.89 2.64
N ASN A 304 -1.34 -0.27 2.61
CA ASN A 304 -0.89 0.59 1.52
C ASN A 304 -0.86 -0.10 0.14
N LEU A 305 -0.76 -1.42 0.10
CA LEU A 305 -0.67 -2.16 -1.15
C LEU A 305 -2.05 -2.52 -1.73
N ALA A 306 -3.14 -2.26 -1.00
CA ALA A 306 -4.52 -2.37 -1.44
C ALA A 306 -5.08 -0.99 -1.77
N ASP A 307 -5.89 -0.91 -2.82
CA ASP A 307 -6.68 0.29 -3.17
C ASP A 307 -8.03 0.23 -2.46
N MET A 308 -8.68 1.37 -2.26
CA MET A 308 -10.05 1.40 -1.73
C MET A 308 -11.05 1.15 -2.87
N ARG A 309 -11.74 0.01 -2.83
CA ARG A 309 -12.85 -0.34 -3.73
C ARG A 309 -13.92 0.74 -3.75
N ASP A 310 -14.17 1.31 -2.58
CA ASP A 310 -15.30 2.15 -2.27
C ASP A 310 -14.91 3.62 -2.08
N GLN A 311 -13.80 4.07 -2.68
CA GLN A 311 -13.36 5.48 -2.68
C GLN A 311 -14.46 6.49 -3.07
N LYS A 312 -15.45 6.09 -3.88
CA LYS A 312 -16.62 6.92 -4.24
C LYS A 312 -17.48 7.31 -3.03
N LEU A 313 -17.33 6.61 -1.90
CA LEU A 313 -18.06 6.87 -0.66
C LEU A 313 -17.32 7.84 0.27
N ILE A 314 -16.10 8.30 -0.05
CA ILE A 314 -15.30 9.18 0.83
C ILE A 314 -16.09 10.42 1.24
N SER A 315 -16.88 10.99 0.32
CA SER A 315 -17.75 12.16 0.58
C SER A 315 -18.79 11.95 1.70
N LYS A 316 -19.08 10.69 2.08
CA LYS A 316 -19.98 10.35 3.20
C LYS A 316 -19.28 10.38 4.57
N ILE A 317 -17.95 10.39 4.59
CA ILE A 317 -17.17 10.51 5.82
C ILE A 317 -17.09 12.00 6.18
N LYS A 318 -17.50 12.32 7.40
CA LYS A 318 -17.61 13.69 7.93
C LYS A 318 -16.67 13.96 9.09
N LYS A 319 -16.04 12.91 9.63
CA LYS A 319 -15.05 12.99 10.69
C LYS A 319 -13.64 12.88 10.10
N PRO A 320 -12.63 13.58 10.65
CA PRO A 320 -11.24 13.37 10.33
C PRO A 320 -10.83 11.90 10.44
N VAL A 321 -10.12 11.40 9.41
CA VAL A 321 -9.58 10.04 9.40
C VAL A 321 -8.07 10.06 9.60
N ARG A 322 -7.61 9.51 10.72
CA ARG A 322 -6.21 9.29 11.06
C ARG A 322 -5.77 7.94 10.52
N ILE A 323 -4.99 7.92 9.44
CA ILE A 323 -4.66 6.70 8.71
C ILE A 323 -3.29 6.18 9.16
N ILE A 324 -3.25 5.10 9.92
CA ILE A 324 -2.03 4.30 10.10
C ILE A 324 -1.84 3.44 8.86
N LEU A 325 -0.95 3.87 7.98
CA LEU A 325 -0.76 3.24 6.68
C LEU A 325 0.40 2.24 6.71
N CYS A 326 0.05 0.97 6.60
CA CYS A 326 0.96 -0.16 6.74
C CYS A 326 1.59 -0.54 5.40
N GLY A 327 2.85 -0.98 5.37
CA GLY A 327 3.48 -1.47 4.11
C GLY A 327 4.01 -0.39 3.16
N THR A 328 4.32 0.82 3.66
CA THR A 328 4.78 1.98 2.86
C THR A 328 6.24 1.92 2.37
N LYS A 329 6.93 0.79 2.54
CA LYS A 329 8.34 0.62 2.12
C LYS A 329 8.54 0.80 0.61
N TYR A 330 7.56 0.42 -0.20
CA TYR A 330 7.71 0.27 -1.67
C TYR A 330 7.08 1.41 -2.46
N ARG A 331 5.93 1.89 -2.01
CA ARG A 331 5.19 3.02 -2.58
C ARG A 331 4.34 3.63 -1.49
N ILE A 332 3.73 4.78 -1.78
CA ILE A 332 2.59 5.29 -1.03
C ILE A 332 1.38 5.21 -1.95
N ASN A 333 0.25 4.73 -1.44
CA ASN A 333 -0.99 4.72 -2.19
C ASN A 333 -1.70 6.07 -2.05
N ILE A 334 -1.92 6.72 -3.19
CA ILE A 334 -2.45 8.07 -3.28
C ILE A 334 -3.92 8.16 -2.87
N GLN A 335 -4.67 7.05 -2.94
CA GLN A 335 -6.05 7.04 -2.51
C GLN A 335 -6.17 7.34 -1.01
N TYR A 336 -5.21 6.88 -0.19
CA TYR A 336 -5.18 7.23 1.24
C TYR A 336 -4.76 8.69 1.48
N LEU A 337 -3.88 9.26 0.63
CA LEU A 337 -3.58 10.69 0.65
C LEU A 337 -4.84 11.51 0.37
N ASN A 338 -5.65 11.09 -0.61
CA ASN A 338 -6.92 11.71 -0.93
C ASN A 338 -7.97 11.52 0.18
N LEU A 339 -8.02 10.36 0.83
CA LEU A 339 -8.90 10.15 1.99
C LEU A 339 -8.54 11.08 3.15
N ALA A 340 -7.25 11.17 3.51
CA ALA A 340 -6.80 12.07 4.56
C ALA A 340 -7.10 13.54 4.20
N PHE A 341 -6.80 13.95 2.96
CA PHE A 341 -7.09 15.31 2.49
C PHE A 341 -8.59 15.64 2.55
N ALA A 342 -9.44 14.78 1.97
CA ALA A 342 -10.88 15.01 1.87
C ALA A 342 -11.61 15.00 3.23
N THR A 343 -11.02 14.35 4.25
CA THR A 343 -11.62 14.26 5.59
C THR A 343 -11.00 15.23 6.59
N GLY A 344 -9.97 15.99 6.21
CA GLY A 344 -9.20 16.78 7.18
C GLY A 344 -8.36 15.92 8.14
N GLY A 345 -8.08 14.69 7.72
CA GLY A 345 -7.34 13.68 8.45
C GLY A 345 -5.84 13.79 8.29
N SER A 346 -5.14 12.70 8.57
CA SER A 346 -3.68 12.61 8.56
C SER A 346 -3.20 11.21 8.19
N ILE A 347 -1.93 11.07 7.81
CA ILE A 347 -1.30 9.77 7.51
C ILE A 347 -0.11 9.54 8.42
N HIS A 348 -0.03 8.33 8.97
CA HIS A 348 0.99 7.90 9.91
C HIS A 348 1.67 6.65 9.39
N THR A 349 2.98 6.73 9.18
CA THR A 349 3.78 5.62 8.64
C THR A 349 4.84 5.17 9.63
N LEU A 350 5.70 4.23 9.23
CA LEU A 350 6.82 3.82 10.09
C LEU A 350 7.74 5.00 10.45
N LYS A 351 8.00 5.89 9.49
CA LYS A 351 9.09 6.89 9.57
C LYS A 351 8.59 8.32 9.73
N GLU A 352 7.42 8.64 9.19
CA GLU A 352 6.96 10.01 9.01
C GLU A 352 5.43 10.08 9.21
N ASP A 353 4.98 11.19 9.78
CA ASP A 353 3.58 11.56 9.96
C ASP A 353 3.28 12.79 9.09
N LEU A 354 2.12 12.81 8.44
CA LEU A 354 1.62 13.89 7.61
C LEU A 354 0.30 14.38 8.18
N ASN A 355 0.35 15.47 8.95
CA ASN A 355 -0.78 15.97 9.73
C ASN A 355 -1.55 17.12 9.05
N ASP A 356 -0.89 17.89 8.19
CA ASP A 356 -1.36 19.21 7.75
C ASP A 356 -1.89 19.23 6.30
N LEU A 357 -2.43 18.10 5.82
CA LEU A 357 -2.99 18.03 4.46
C LEU A 357 -4.16 19.00 4.26
N ILE A 358 -4.98 19.19 5.29
CA ILE A 358 -6.13 20.11 5.24
C ILE A 358 -5.73 21.57 4.95
N ASN A 359 -4.50 21.95 5.28
CA ASN A 359 -4.01 23.32 5.09
C ASN A 359 -3.52 23.56 3.65
N GLN A 360 -3.46 22.52 2.81
CA GLN A 360 -3.02 22.64 1.43
C GLN A 360 -4.18 23.13 0.55
N SER A 361 -3.90 24.12 -0.29
CA SER A 361 -4.80 24.68 -1.29
C SER A 361 -4.48 24.17 -2.69
N GLU A 362 -5.39 24.37 -3.63
CA GLU A 362 -5.17 24.06 -5.06
C GLU A 362 -3.86 24.68 -5.57
N GLY A 363 -3.02 23.85 -6.20
CA GLY A 363 -1.69 24.23 -6.69
C GLY A 363 -0.56 24.16 -5.65
N ASP A 364 -0.86 24.00 -4.36
CA ASP A 364 0.17 23.83 -3.33
C ASP A 364 0.98 22.56 -3.57
N THR A 365 2.21 22.56 -3.07
CA THR A 365 3.12 21.41 -3.20
C THR A 365 3.73 21.06 -1.86
N PHE A 366 3.80 19.77 -1.58
CA PHE A 366 4.43 19.25 -0.37
C PHE A 366 5.28 18.01 -0.69
N GLU A 367 6.17 17.65 0.23
CA GLU A 367 6.98 16.45 0.16
C GLU A 367 6.58 15.49 1.27
N PHE A 368 6.48 14.20 0.96
CA PHE A 368 6.19 13.16 1.94
C PHE A 368 6.89 11.86 1.52
N LEU A 369 7.62 11.22 2.45
CA LEU A 369 8.44 10.03 2.16
C LEU A 369 9.42 10.20 0.99
N GLY A 370 9.96 11.40 0.82
CA GLY A 370 10.93 11.74 -0.24
C GLY A 370 10.35 11.87 -1.65
N LYS A 371 9.01 11.98 -1.77
CA LYS A 371 8.30 12.22 -3.02
C LYS A 371 7.53 13.55 -2.94
N LYS A 372 7.41 14.24 -4.07
CA LYS A 372 6.71 15.52 -4.17
C LYS A 372 5.29 15.33 -4.70
N TYR A 373 4.34 15.98 -4.06
CA TYR A 373 2.93 15.98 -4.41
C TYR A 373 2.45 17.40 -4.67
N THR A 374 1.30 17.52 -5.31
CA THR A 374 0.59 18.78 -5.46
C THR A 374 -0.90 18.56 -5.35
N ILE A 375 -1.63 19.57 -4.90
CA ILE A 375 -3.09 19.56 -4.97
C ILE A 375 -3.49 20.01 -6.37
N LYS A 376 -4.24 19.16 -7.07
CA LYS A 376 -4.76 19.43 -8.39
C LYS A 376 -6.19 18.93 -8.51
N ASP A 377 -7.08 19.79 -8.98
CA ASP A 377 -8.51 19.51 -9.16
C ASP A 377 -9.16 18.97 -7.85
N GLY A 378 -8.71 19.47 -6.70
CA GLY A 378 -9.18 19.03 -5.38
C GLY A 378 -8.66 17.66 -4.93
N GLU A 379 -7.66 17.08 -5.60
CA GLU A 379 -7.03 15.81 -5.24
C GLU A 379 -5.52 15.97 -5.07
N VAL A 380 -4.92 15.14 -4.20
CA VAL A 380 -3.48 14.97 -4.13
C VAL A 380 -3.01 14.17 -5.34
N VAL A 381 -2.05 14.72 -6.10
CA VAL A 381 -1.41 14.05 -7.24
C VAL A 381 0.11 14.00 -7.08
N GLU A 382 0.75 12.88 -7.44
CA GLU A 382 2.22 12.75 -7.43
C GLU A 382 2.84 13.55 -8.58
N ARG A 383 3.80 14.44 -8.29
CA ARG A 383 4.54 15.16 -9.33
C ARG A 383 5.61 14.25 -9.93
N GLN A 384 5.42 13.82 -11.17
CA GLN A 384 6.49 13.15 -11.92
C GLN A 384 7.57 14.17 -12.31
N ASN A 385 8.81 13.88 -11.97
CA ASN A 385 9.98 14.59 -12.50
C ASN A 385 10.19 14.20 -13.97
N ARG A 386 9.30 14.63 -14.87
CA ARG A 386 9.61 14.57 -16.31
C ARG A 386 10.68 15.61 -16.58
N LYS A 387 11.91 15.17 -16.89
CA LYS A 387 12.84 16.04 -17.60
C LYS A 387 12.10 16.49 -18.86
N LYS A 388 11.93 17.81 -19.05
CA LYS A 388 11.48 18.35 -20.34
C LYS A 388 12.37 17.72 -21.40
N ARG A 389 11.79 16.93 -22.31
CA ARG A 389 12.44 16.63 -23.59
C ARG A 389 12.59 17.99 -24.26
N ILE A 390 13.81 18.51 -24.28
CA ILE A 390 14.19 19.66 -25.09
C ILE A 390 14.33 19.16 -26.52
#